data_AF-A0A1F6CG52-F1
#
_entry.id   AF-A0A1F6CG52-F1
#
_cell.length_a   1.000
_cell.length_b   1.000
_cell.length_c   1.000
_cell.angle_alpha   90.00
_cell.angle_beta   90.00
_cell.angle_gamma   90.00
#
_symmetry.space_group_name_H-M   'P 1'
#
loop_
_entity.id
_entity.type
_entity.pdbx_description
1 polymer ?
#
loop_
_entity_poly.entity_id
_entity_poly.type
_entity_poly.pdbx_seq_one_letter_code
_entity_poly.pdbx_strand_id
1 'polypeptide(L)'
;MVKALRTILSFIRYYLDTLLLFLYLGTIGFIFQKNRVLLHQLRNKFVFFKAPPIVLRLPIITLAEATQKEQTVLMSEPAIIQGNVSLYELLALNMFVKTFDPATIFEIGTFDGRTTLNFARNCSPNTKIYTLDLPKDETSTALLTVARSDQNLINTNITGARLLRSTDTMSRKKITQLYGDSAKFDFTPYLNSIDFIFIDGAHTYEYVKNDTAIALKLLRNGKGVILWHDYDPLHEGSVRAIEELQAAHPSWDVRHVEGTNVVCLVLK
;
A
#
# COMPACT_ATOMS: atom_id res chain seq x y z
N MET A 1 -30.23 -22.45 -40.50
CA MET A 1 -28.89 -22.79 -41.03
C MET A 1 -28.02 -21.56 -41.34
N VAL A 2 -28.48 -20.58 -42.11
CA VAL A 2 -27.66 -19.42 -42.55
C VAL A 2 -27.14 -18.53 -41.38
N LYS A 3 -27.95 -18.32 -40.34
CA LYS A 3 -27.58 -17.48 -39.18
C LYS A 3 -26.46 -18.11 -38.34
N ALA A 4 -26.55 -19.42 -38.09
CA ALA A 4 -25.52 -20.17 -37.34
C ALA A 4 -24.18 -20.22 -38.10
N LEU A 5 -24.21 -20.41 -39.43
CA LEU A 5 -23.01 -20.42 -40.26
C LEU A 5 -22.31 -19.05 -40.26
N ARG A 6 -23.07 -17.94 -40.31
CA ARG A 6 -22.51 -16.59 -40.19
C ARG A 6 -21.87 -16.33 -38.83
N THR A 7 -22.48 -16.81 -37.74
CA THR A 7 -21.91 -16.71 -36.39
C THR A 7 -20.59 -17.49 -36.28
N ILE A 8 -20.55 -18.71 -36.81
CA ILE A 8 -19.33 -19.55 -36.82
C ILE A 8 -18.22 -18.87 -37.63
N LEU A 9 -18.54 -18.34 -38.82
CA LEU A 9 -17.56 -17.64 -39.66
C LEU A 9 -17.04 -16.36 -38.99
N SER A 10 -17.90 -15.59 -38.30
CA SER A 10 -17.45 -14.42 -37.53
C SER A 10 -16.54 -14.79 -36.37
N PHE A 11 -16.80 -15.93 -35.72
CA PHE A 11 -15.97 -16.43 -34.64
C PHE A 11 -14.60 -16.90 -35.15
N ILE A 12 -14.56 -17.66 -36.25
CA ILE A 12 -13.31 -18.10 -36.89
C ILE A 12 -12.47 -16.89 -37.32
N ARG A 13 -13.10 -15.89 -37.94
CA ARG A 13 -12.41 -14.66 -38.34
C ARG A 13 -11.79 -13.93 -37.14
N TYR A 14 -12.54 -13.79 -36.05
CA TYR A 14 -12.02 -13.19 -34.81
C TYR A 14 -10.76 -13.91 -34.29
N TYR A 15 -10.75 -15.25 -34.31
CA TYR A 15 -9.59 -16.02 -33.89
C TYR A 15 -8.39 -15.86 -34.84
N LEU A 16 -8.62 -15.83 -36.15
CA LEU A 16 -7.57 -15.59 -37.13
C LEU A 16 -6.97 -14.18 -36.99
N ASP A 17 -7.80 -13.16 -36.83
CA ASP A 17 -7.36 -11.78 -36.61
C ASP A 17 -6.54 -11.68 -35.31
N THR A 18 -6.97 -12.38 -34.25
CA THR A 18 -6.25 -12.46 -32.98
C THR A 18 -4.90 -13.16 -33.14
N LEU A 19 -4.84 -14.28 -33.87
CA LEU A 19 -3.59 -15.00 -34.13
C LEU A 19 -2.58 -14.16 -34.92
N LEU A 20 -3.05 -13.45 -35.95
CA LEU A 20 -2.23 -12.52 -36.73
C LEU A 20 -1.71 -11.37 -35.87
N LEU A 21 -2.51 -10.86 -34.95
CA LEU A 21 -2.08 -9.85 -33.99
C LEU A 21 -0.95 -10.37 -33.07
N PHE A 22 -1.08 -11.61 -32.56
CA PHE A 22 -0.01 -12.22 -31.75
C PHE A 22 1.28 -12.42 -32.55
N LEU A 23 1.20 -12.85 -33.81
CA LEU A 23 2.36 -12.99 -34.70
C LEU A 23 3.02 -11.63 -34.98
N TYR A 24 2.22 -10.60 -35.25
CA TYR A 24 2.71 -9.23 -35.42
C TYR A 24 3.43 -8.74 -34.15
N LEU A 25 2.79 -8.85 -32.98
CA LEU A 25 3.36 -8.42 -31.70
C LEU A 25 4.67 -9.16 -31.38
N GLY A 26 4.73 -10.47 -31.64
CA GLY A 26 5.91 -11.30 -31.37
C GLY A 26 7.08 -11.14 -32.36
N THR A 27 6.89 -10.41 -33.47
CA THR A 27 7.92 -10.19 -34.49
C THR A 27 8.30 -8.71 -34.59
N ILE A 28 7.85 -8.02 -35.64
CA ILE A 28 8.17 -6.62 -35.92
C ILE A 28 7.47 -5.68 -34.93
N GLY A 29 6.30 -6.08 -34.43
CA GLY A 29 5.49 -5.30 -33.50
C GLY A 29 6.23 -4.98 -32.20
N PHE A 30 7.11 -5.85 -31.70
CA PHE A 30 7.89 -5.62 -30.47
C PHE A 30 8.83 -4.41 -30.58
N ILE A 31 9.18 -3.94 -31.78
CA ILE A 31 10.04 -2.76 -31.95
C ILE A 31 9.34 -1.49 -31.44
N PHE A 32 8.02 -1.44 -31.41
CA PHE A 32 7.27 -0.27 -30.96
C PHE A 32 7.02 -0.31 -29.45
N GLN A 33 7.37 0.78 -28.75
CA GLN A 33 7.25 0.88 -27.29
C GLN A 33 5.83 0.54 -26.77
N LYS A 34 4.78 1.03 -27.45
CA LYS A 34 3.38 0.74 -27.10
C LYS A 34 3.06 -0.76 -27.10
N ASN A 35 3.60 -1.51 -28.06
CA ASN A 35 3.40 -2.95 -28.19
C ASN A 35 4.20 -3.74 -27.15
N ARG A 36 5.40 -3.27 -26.76
CA ARG A 36 6.17 -3.87 -25.64
C ARG A 36 5.42 -3.75 -24.33
N VAL A 37 4.79 -2.60 -24.09
CA VAL A 37 3.94 -2.38 -22.91
C VAL A 37 2.74 -3.32 -22.91
N LEU A 38 2.09 -3.52 -24.06
CA LEU A 38 1.00 -4.49 -24.21
C LEU A 38 1.46 -5.94 -23.99
N LEU A 39 2.60 -6.32 -24.54
CA LEU A 39 3.20 -7.65 -24.32
C LEU A 39 3.57 -7.88 -22.86
N HIS A 40 4.08 -6.87 -22.16
CA HIS A 40 4.31 -6.93 -20.72
C HIS A 40 3.01 -7.14 -19.94
N GLN A 41 1.92 -6.45 -20.31
CA GLN A 41 0.59 -6.69 -19.71
C GLN A 41 0.08 -8.10 -19.95
N LEU A 42 0.19 -8.60 -21.18
CA LEU A 42 -0.22 -9.96 -21.55
C LEU A 42 0.60 -10.99 -20.77
N ARG A 43 1.93 -10.83 -20.71
CA ARG A 43 2.83 -11.68 -19.92
C ARG A 43 2.42 -11.73 -18.45
N ASN A 44 2.11 -10.59 -17.84
CA ASN A 44 1.71 -10.53 -16.44
C ASN A 44 0.31 -11.11 -16.19
N LYS A 45 -0.54 -11.15 -17.23
CA LYS A 45 -1.91 -11.69 -17.15
C LYS A 45 -1.96 -13.22 -17.31
N PHE A 46 -1.03 -13.82 -18.06
CA PHE A 46 -1.00 -15.26 -18.32
C PHE A 46 0.04 -15.99 -17.46
N VAL A 47 -0.42 -17.01 -16.72
CA VAL A 47 0.35 -17.74 -15.67
C VAL A 47 1.60 -18.44 -16.20
N PHE A 48 1.70 -18.71 -17.50
CA PHE A 48 2.79 -19.46 -18.14
C PHE A 48 4.19 -18.87 -17.96
N PHE A 49 4.29 -17.56 -17.68
CA PHE A 49 5.58 -16.85 -17.52
C PHE A 49 5.72 -16.14 -16.18
N LYS A 50 4.90 -16.51 -15.17
CA LYS A 50 5.11 -16.01 -13.81
C LYS A 50 6.50 -16.46 -13.34
N ALA A 51 7.28 -15.51 -12.82
CA ALA A 51 8.45 -15.83 -12.02
C ALA A 51 8.05 -16.84 -10.93
N PRO A 52 9.00 -17.64 -10.39
CA PRO A 52 8.70 -18.47 -9.23
C PRO A 52 7.97 -17.63 -8.17
N PRO A 53 6.97 -18.21 -7.47
CA PRO A 53 6.18 -17.47 -6.50
C PRO A 53 7.13 -16.79 -5.52
N ILE A 54 6.91 -15.50 -5.29
CA ILE A 54 7.68 -14.73 -4.31
C ILE A 54 7.53 -15.43 -2.96
N VAL A 55 8.66 -15.86 -2.41
CA VAL A 55 8.72 -16.49 -1.10
C VAL A 55 8.91 -15.40 -0.08
N LEU A 56 7.95 -15.26 0.84
CA LEU A 56 8.05 -14.35 1.98
C LEU A 56 9.03 -14.96 3.00
N ARG A 57 10.08 -14.22 3.35
CA ARG A 57 11.18 -14.72 4.20
C ARG A 57 11.21 -14.14 5.60
N LEU A 58 10.43 -13.10 5.86
CA LEU A 58 10.42 -12.49 7.18
C LEU A 58 9.86 -13.48 8.21
N PRO A 59 10.48 -13.57 9.40
CA PRO A 59 9.92 -14.36 10.49
C PRO A 59 8.52 -13.86 10.87
N ILE A 60 7.61 -14.80 11.12
CA ILE A 60 6.22 -14.51 11.46
C ILE A 60 6.12 -14.27 12.98
N ILE A 61 5.27 -13.32 13.36
CA ILE A 61 4.88 -13.07 14.75
C ILE A 61 3.35 -13.10 14.85
N THR A 62 2.82 -13.69 15.93
CA THR A 62 1.37 -13.62 16.16
C THR A 62 0.97 -12.20 16.57
N LEU A 63 -0.28 -11.80 16.29
CA LEU A 63 -0.77 -10.49 16.71
C LEU A 63 -0.73 -10.31 18.24
N ALA A 64 -0.99 -11.38 18.99
CA ALA A 64 -0.92 -11.38 20.46
C ALA A 64 0.51 -11.13 20.97
N GLU A 65 1.52 -11.76 20.37
CA GLU A 65 2.93 -11.53 20.71
C GLU A 65 3.41 -10.13 20.31
N ALA A 66 2.98 -9.61 19.15
CA ALA A 66 3.38 -8.29 18.67
C ALA A 66 2.83 -7.15 19.53
N THR A 67 1.64 -7.36 20.11
CA THR A 67 0.91 -6.34 20.89
C THR A 67 0.95 -6.60 22.41
N GLN A 68 1.45 -7.77 22.81
CA GLN A 68 1.78 -8.19 24.18
C GLN A 68 0.64 -8.06 25.21
N LYS A 69 -0.63 -7.87 24.81
CA LYS A 69 -1.78 -7.69 25.73
C LYS A 69 -3.11 -8.05 25.08
N GLU A 70 -3.98 -8.71 25.84
CA GLU A 70 -5.42 -8.67 25.58
C GLU A 70 -5.92 -7.23 25.76
N GLN A 71 -6.62 -6.72 24.76
CA GLN A 71 -7.09 -5.34 24.77
C GLN A 71 -8.34 -5.15 23.93
N THR A 72 -9.17 -4.21 24.36
CA THR A 72 -10.33 -3.78 23.58
C THR A 72 -9.89 -2.72 22.58
N VAL A 73 -10.23 -2.93 21.31
CA VAL A 73 -10.07 -1.94 20.25
C VAL A 73 -11.44 -1.54 19.69
N LEU A 74 -11.58 -0.26 19.33
CA LEU A 74 -12.76 0.27 18.69
C LEU A 74 -12.64 0.12 17.18
N MET A 75 -13.57 -0.61 16.56
CA MET A 75 -13.65 -0.75 15.10
C MET A 75 -14.66 0.26 14.56
N SER A 76 -14.15 1.39 14.06
CA SER A 76 -14.95 2.40 13.37
C SER A 76 -14.86 2.18 11.86
N GLU A 77 -15.82 2.68 11.09
CA GLU A 77 -15.78 2.58 9.62
C GLU A 77 -15.54 1.13 9.08
N PRO A 78 -16.25 0.09 9.57
CA PRO A 78 -15.93 -1.30 9.24
C PRO A 78 -16.15 -1.64 7.76
N ALA A 79 -16.99 -0.86 7.06
CA ALA A 79 -17.25 -1.01 5.64
C ALA A 79 -15.95 -0.86 4.81
N ILE A 80 -15.68 -1.86 3.98
CA ILE A 80 -14.50 -1.95 3.12
C ILE A 80 -14.86 -1.53 1.69
N ILE A 81 -13.95 -0.82 1.03
CA ILE A 81 -13.94 -0.65 -0.42
C ILE A 81 -12.62 -1.19 -0.99
N GLN A 82 -12.57 -1.43 -2.29
CA GLN A 82 -11.33 -1.85 -2.95
C GLN A 82 -10.22 -0.81 -2.68
N GLY A 83 -9.04 -1.28 -2.26
CA GLY A 83 -7.91 -0.43 -1.86
C GLY A 83 -7.80 -0.21 -0.35
N ASN A 84 -8.82 -0.54 0.45
CA ASN A 84 -8.66 -0.57 1.90
C ASN A 84 -7.95 -1.85 2.36
N VAL A 85 -7.22 -1.75 3.48
CA VAL A 85 -6.83 -2.91 4.29
C VAL A 85 -8.05 -3.75 4.70
N SER A 86 -7.86 -5.06 4.88
CA SER A 86 -8.89 -5.97 5.38
C SER A 86 -9.35 -5.60 6.79
N LEU A 87 -10.47 -6.19 7.23
CA LEU A 87 -10.97 -5.94 8.60
C LEU A 87 -10.01 -6.46 9.67
N TYR A 88 -9.36 -7.61 9.42
CA TYR A 88 -8.39 -8.19 10.34
C TYR A 88 -7.09 -7.37 10.41
N GLU A 89 -6.64 -6.82 9.27
CA GLU A 89 -5.52 -5.87 9.26
C GLU A 89 -5.86 -4.58 10.01
N LEU A 90 -7.04 -4.01 9.78
CA LEU A 90 -7.47 -2.82 10.51
C LEU A 90 -7.54 -3.06 12.03
N LEU A 91 -7.99 -4.25 12.43
CA LEU A 91 -7.95 -4.69 13.83
C LEU A 91 -6.51 -4.74 14.35
N ALA A 92 -5.61 -5.38 13.62
CA ALA A 92 -4.19 -5.49 13.98
C ALA A 92 -3.56 -4.10 14.15
N LEU A 93 -3.70 -3.22 13.16
CA LEU A 93 -3.17 -1.86 13.20
C LEU A 93 -3.72 -1.06 14.39
N ASN A 94 -5.02 -1.20 14.70
CA ASN A 94 -5.62 -0.59 15.88
C ASN A 94 -5.03 -1.12 17.19
N MET A 95 -4.75 -2.42 17.27
CA MET A 95 -4.09 -3.01 18.45
C MET A 95 -2.65 -2.50 18.59
N PHE A 96 -1.91 -2.32 17.51
CA PHE A 96 -0.60 -1.67 17.53
C PHE A 96 -0.69 -0.25 18.09
N VAL A 97 -1.57 0.60 17.55
CA VAL A 97 -1.76 1.97 18.06
C VAL A 97 -2.13 1.96 19.55
N LYS A 98 -3.00 1.04 19.98
CA LYS A 98 -3.44 0.96 21.37
C LYS A 98 -2.34 0.47 22.32
N THR A 99 -1.49 -0.45 21.86
CA THR A 99 -0.39 -1.03 22.64
C THR A 99 0.72 -0.02 22.88
N PHE A 100 1.12 0.69 21.82
CA PHE A 100 2.25 1.59 21.86
C PHE A 100 1.89 3.01 22.31
N ASP A 101 0.59 3.32 22.36
CA ASP A 101 0.02 4.62 22.79
C ASP A 101 0.83 5.84 22.30
N PRO A 102 1.04 5.97 20.97
CA PRO A 102 1.97 6.96 20.43
C PRO A 102 1.44 8.39 20.65
N ALA A 103 2.34 9.32 20.97
CA ALA A 103 2.01 10.74 21.05
C ALA A 103 1.86 11.35 19.65
N THR A 104 2.64 10.87 18.67
CA THR A 104 2.54 11.30 17.27
C THR A 104 2.57 10.11 16.30
N ILE A 105 1.59 10.06 15.40
CA ILE A 105 1.46 9.09 14.32
C ILE A 105 1.70 9.79 12.98
N PHE A 106 2.39 9.13 12.05
CA PHE A 106 2.49 9.55 10.65
C PHE A 106 2.09 8.39 9.73
N GLU A 107 1.10 8.61 8.87
CA GLU A 107 0.65 7.67 7.84
C GLU A 107 1.06 8.18 6.45
N ILE A 108 1.68 7.33 5.65
CA ILE A 108 1.96 7.58 4.23
C ILE A 108 0.99 6.70 3.44
N GLY A 109 0.06 7.32 2.71
CA GLY A 109 -1.10 6.68 2.10
C GLY A 109 -2.37 6.92 2.92
N THR A 110 -3.11 7.99 2.62
CA THR A 110 -4.38 8.30 3.29
C THR A 110 -5.54 7.50 2.71
N PHE A 111 -5.55 7.31 1.39
CA PHE A 111 -6.67 6.81 0.59
C PHE A 111 -7.99 7.45 1.04
N ASP A 112 -9.02 6.66 1.36
CA ASP A 112 -10.31 7.18 1.83
C ASP A 112 -10.29 7.70 3.27
N GLY A 113 -9.21 7.49 4.03
CA GLY A 113 -9.04 7.88 5.42
C GLY A 113 -9.61 6.90 6.45
N ARG A 114 -9.99 5.69 6.03
CA ARG A 114 -10.53 4.65 6.94
C ARG A 114 -9.53 4.28 8.04
N THR A 115 -8.27 4.05 7.67
CA THR A 115 -7.21 3.67 8.62
C THR A 115 -6.92 4.82 9.59
N THR A 116 -6.71 6.03 9.08
CA THR A 116 -6.50 7.24 9.89
C THR A 116 -7.59 7.48 10.94
N LEU A 117 -8.87 7.32 10.57
CA LEU A 117 -9.99 7.48 11.52
C LEU A 117 -9.98 6.42 12.62
N ASN A 118 -9.59 5.19 12.27
CA ASN A 118 -9.48 4.10 13.23
C ASN A 118 -8.31 4.30 14.19
N PHE A 119 -7.18 4.82 13.71
CA PHE A 119 -6.08 5.27 14.58
C PHE A 119 -6.56 6.33 15.56
N ALA A 120 -7.26 7.35 15.06
CA ALA A 120 -7.82 8.42 15.88
C ALA A 120 -8.84 7.92 16.90
N ARG A 121 -9.48 6.77 16.72
CA ARG A 121 -10.39 6.19 17.72
C ARG A 121 -9.70 5.36 18.79
N ASN A 122 -8.50 4.86 18.49
CA ASN A 122 -7.78 3.93 19.37
C ASN A 122 -6.61 4.57 20.12
N CYS A 123 -6.07 5.70 19.65
CA CYS A 123 -5.01 6.44 20.33
C CYS A 123 -5.50 7.37 21.44
N SER A 124 -4.58 7.85 22.27
CA SER A 124 -4.84 8.83 23.32
C SER A 124 -5.49 10.13 22.82
N PRO A 125 -6.24 10.86 23.67
CA PRO A 125 -6.92 12.11 23.28
C PRO A 125 -6.01 13.22 22.75
N ASN A 126 -4.74 13.22 23.17
CA ASN A 126 -3.76 14.23 22.79
C ASN A 126 -2.82 13.77 21.65
N THR A 127 -3.01 12.55 21.14
CA THR A 127 -2.22 12.04 20.02
C THR A 127 -2.43 12.91 18.78
N LYS A 128 -1.35 13.28 18.11
CA LYS A 128 -1.38 13.95 16.81
C LYS A 128 -1.21 12.93 15.70
N ILE A 129 -2.01 13.03 14.65
CA ILE A 129 -1.98 12.12 13.51
C ILE A 129 -1.78 12.94 12.25
N TYR A 130 -0.68 12.70 11.56
CA TYR A 130 -0.43 13.21 10.23
C TYR A 130 -0.70 12.11 9.23
N THR A 131 -1.38 12.41 8.14
CA THR A 131 -1.58 11.47 7.04
C THR A 131 -1.28 12.17 5.72
N LEU A 132 -0.46 11.57 4.88
CA LEU A 132 0.04 12.14 3.63
C LEU A 132 -0.46 11.31 2.45
N ASP A 133 -0.99 11.98 1.43
CA ASP A 133 -1.33 11.36 0.15
C ASP A 133 -1.20 12.36 -0.99
N LEU A 134 -1.30 11.90 -2.23
CA LEU A 134 -1.30 12.76 -3.40
C LEU A 134 -2.50 13.72 -3.38
N PRO A 135 -2.34 14.96 -3.87
CA PRO A 135 -3.46 15.87 -4.08
C PRO A 135 -4.50 15.24 -5.01
N LYS A 136 -5.78 15.55 -4.78
CA LYS A 136 -6.91 15.05 -5.59
C LYS A 136 -6.73 15.29 -7.11
N ASP A 137 -6.03 16.37 -7.48
CA ASP A 137 -5.90 16.83 -8.87
C ASP A 137 -4.52 16.54 -9.50
N GLU A 138 -3.57 15.94 -8.77
CA GLU A 138 -2.17 15.77 -9.21
C GLU A 138 -1.76 14.31 -9.42
N THR A 139 -2.65 13.52 -10.01
CA THR A 139 -2.41 12.09 -10.27
C THR A 139 -1.41 11.82 -11.41
N SER A 140 -1.07 12.86 -12.18
CA SER A 140 -0.15 12.82 -13.32
C SER A 140 1.28 13.30 -13.01
N THR A 141 1.57 13.73 -11.77
CA THR A 141 2.86 14.35 -11.38
C THR A 141 3.75 13.48 -10.49
N ALA A 142 3.31 12.25 -10.18
CA ALA A 142 4.10 11.26 -9.45
C ALA A 142 5.47 11.08 -10.13
N LEU A 143 6.55 11.31 -9.38
CA LEU A 143 7.90 11.37 -9.93
C LEU A 143 8.46 9.98 -10.27
N LEU A 144 8.10 8.98 -9.45
CA LEU A 144 8.53 7.60 -9.63
C LEU A 144 7.42 6.81 -10.32
N THR A 145 7.79 5.67 -10.92
CA THR A 145 6.81 4.82 -11.58
C THR A 145 5.84 4.28 -10.54
N VAL A 146 4.55 4.58 -10.70
CA VAL A 146 3.44 4.05 -9.90
C VAL A 146 2.94 2.76 -10.55
N ALA A 147 2.63 1.74 -9.74
CA ALA A 147 2.09 0.49 -10.25
C ALA A 147 0.64 0.68 -10.75
N ARG A 148 0.22 -0.16 -11.71
CA ARG A 148 -1.06 0.03 -12.40
C ARG A 148 -2.30 -0.23 -11.54
N SER A 149 -2.19 -1.05 -10.49
CA SER A 149 -3.27 -1.26 -9.52
C SER A 149 -3.64 0.05 -8.83
N ASP A 150 -2.66 0.90 -8.53
CA ASP A 150 -2.87 2.19 -7.87
C ASP A 150 -3.48 3.23 -8.81
N GLN A 151 -3.13 3.20 -10.10
CA GLN A 151 -3.66 4.18 -11.06
C GLN A 151 -5.19 4.18 -11.13
N ASN A 152 -5.82 3.03 -10.87
CA ASN A 152 -7.29 2.92 -10.84
C ASN A 152 -7.90 3.46 -9.53
N LEU A 153 -7.17 3.39 -8.41
CA LEU A 153 -7.63 3.88 -7.11
C LEU A 153 -7.36 5.38 -6.94
N ILE A 154 -6.21 5.84 -7.40
CA ILE A 154 -5.75 7.24 -7.35
C ILE A 154 -6.72 8.20 -8.08
N ASN A 155 -7.39 7.75 -9.14
CA ASN A 155 -8.27 8.60 -9.98
C ASN A 155 -9.73 8.73 -9.48
N THR A 156 -10.05 8.36 -8.25
CA THR A 156 -11.45 8.21 -7.80
C THR A 156 -12.01 9.36 -6.96
N ASN A 157 -11.31 10.49 -6.80
CA ASN A 157 -11.73 11.60 -5.89
C ASN A 157 -11.93 11.16 -4.42
N ILE A 158 -11.24 10.10 -4.01
CA ILE A 158 -11.46 9.45 -2.71
C ILE A 158 -10.54 9.98 -1.60
N THR A 159 -9.44 10.67 -1.92
CA THR A 159 -8.43 11.08 -0.93
C THR A 159 -9.04 11.85 0.25
N GLY A 160 -9.00 11.26 1.45
CA GLY A 160 -9.57 11.77 2.69
C GLY A 160 -11.10 11.85 2.75
N ALA A 161 -11.84 11.20 1.84
CA ALA A 161 -13.30 11.33 1.75
C ALA A 161 -14.02 10.96 3.06
N ARG A 162 -13.57 9.92 3.77
CA ARG A 162 -14.12 9.56 5.09
C ARG A 162 -13.76 10.59 6.16
N LEU A 163 -12.55 11.17 6.09
CA LEU A 163 -12.14 12.23 7.01
C LEU A 163 -13.08 13.43 6.89
N LEU A 164 -13.40 13.83 5.65
CA LEU A 164 -14.26 14.98 5.36
C LEU A 164 -15.71 14.78 5.78
N ARG A 165 -16.27 13.57 5.60
CA ARG A 165 -17.67 13.26 5.96
C ARG A 165 -17.87 12.83 7.42
N SER A 166 -16.81 12.49 8.14
CA SER A 166 -16.91 12.00 9.52
C SER A 166 -17.53 13.06 10.44
N THR A 167 -18.55 12.65 11.18
CA THR A 167 -19.23 13.46 12.20
C THR A 167 -18.51 13.44 13.56
N ASP A 168 -17.47 12.61 13.69
CA ASP A 168 -16.68 12.53 14.91
C ASP A 168 -15.64 13.64 14.98
N THR A 169 -16.05 14.76 15.56
CA THR A 169 -15.20 15.93 15.72
C THR A 169 -13.99 15.68 16.63
N MET A 170 -14.07 14.74 17.57
CA MET A 170 -12.98 14.46 18.51
C MET A 170 -11.82 13.73 17.82
N SER A 171 -12.11 12.68 17.05
CA SER A 171 -11.08 12.02 16.24
C SER A 171 -10.53 12.96 15.18
N ARG A 172 -11.37 13.74 14.51
CA ARG A 172 -10.93 14.67 13.46
C ARG A 172 -9.97 15.75 13.96
N LYS A 173 -10.14 16.26 15.19
CA LYS A 173 -9.23 17.26 15.78
C LYS A 173 -7.80 16.74 15.97
N LYS A 174 -7.61 15.41 16.01
CA LYS A 174 -6.30 14.78 16.10
C LYS A 174 -5.60 14.66 14.74
N ILE A 175 -6.36 14.74 13.64
CA ILE A 175 -5.88 14.42 12.30
C ILE A 175 -5.54 15.70 11.53
N THR A 176 -4.34 15.74 10.98
CA THR A 176 -3.90 16.72 9.98
C THR A 176 -3.61 15.98 8.68
N GLN A 177 -4.46 16.20 7.67
CA GLN A 177 -4.24 15.64 6.34
C GLN A 177 -3.30 16.56 5.55
N LEU A 178 -2.23 15.97 5.03
CA LEU A 178 -1.17 16.57 4.24
C LEU A 178 -1.30 16.09 2.79
N TYR A 179 -0.82 16.90 1.86
CA TYR A 179 -0.86 16.57 0.44
C TYR A 179 0.52 16.70 -0.20
N GLY A 180 0.94 15.69 -0.95
CA GLY A 180 2.18 15.67 -1.70
C GLY A 180 2.68 14.27 -2.04
N ASP A 181 3.51 14.19 -3.07
CA ASP A 181 4.27 12.98 -3.41
C ASP A 181 5.32 12.72 -2.32
N SER A 182 5.32 11.55 -1.68
CA SER A 182 6.25 11.21 -0.60
C SER A 182 7.71 11.26 -1.03
N ALA A 183 8.00 11.17 -2.34
CA ALA A 183 9.35 11.35 -2.88
C ALA A 183 9.81 12.82 -2.94
N LYS A 184 8.89 13.78 -2.77
CA LYS A 184 9.15 15.24 -2.86
C LYS A 184 8.70 16.04 -1.65
N PHE A 185 7.80 15.50 -0.84
CA PHE A 185 7.21 16.20 0.29
C PHE A 185 8.28 16.66 1.27
N ASP A 186 8.15 17.88 1.78
CA ASP A 186 9.08 18.41 2.77
C ASP A 186 8.77 17.84 4.16
N PHE A 187 9.54 16.82 4.55
CA PHE A 187 9.44 16.18 5.85
C PHE A 187 10.17 16.92 6.97
N THR A 188 10.85 18.04 6.69
CA THR A 188 11.63 18.81 7.68
C THR A 188 10.87 19.11 8.96
N PRO A 189 9.58 19.51 8.94
CA PRO A 189 8.81 19.78 10.16
C PRO A 189 8.56 18.55 11.06
N TYR A 190 8.75 17.34 10.54
CA TYR A 190 8.39 16.08 11.18
C TYR A 190 9.61 15.24 11.58
N LEU A 191 10.83 15.66 11.21
CA LEU A 191 12.05 14.95 11.55
C LEU A 191 12.19 14.75 13.06
N ASN A 192 12.63 13.55 13.46
CA ASN A 192 12.90 13.22 14.86
C ASN A 192 11.72 13.50 15.82
N SER A 193 10.47 13.37 15.37
CA SER A 193 9.29 13.77 16.13
C SER A 193 8.16 12.75 16.19
N ILE A 194 8.23 11.70 15.37
CA ILE A 194 7.17 10.70 15.21
C ILE A 194 7.46 9.45 16.05
N ASP A 195 6.42 8.87 16.67
CA ASP A 195 6.55 7.69 17.52
C ASP A 195 6.02 6.42 16.82
N PHE A 196 5.13 6.58 15.84
CA PHE A 196 4.47 5.50 15.12
C PHE A 196 4.28 5.88 13.65
N ILE A 197 4.69 5.01 12.74
CA ILE A 197 4.63 5.25 11.29
C ILE A 197 3.92 4.08 10.62
N PHE A 198 2.98 4.38 9.73
CA PHE A 198 2.34 3.39 8.86
C PHE A 198 2.58 3.75 7.39
N ILE A 199 3.15 2.82 6.63
CA ILE A 199 3.47 2.98 5.21
C ILE A 199 2.53 2.08 4.40
N ASP A 200 1.60 2.71 3.70
CA ASP A 200 0.53 2.11 2.88
C ASP A 200 0.25 3.00 1.64
N GLY A 201 1.34 3.50 1.05
CA GLY A 201 1.33 4.39 -0.11
C GLY A 201 1.50 3.62 -1.41
N ALA A 202 2.41 4.07 -2.27
CA ALA A 202 2.72 3.36 -3.51
C ALA A 202 3.61 2.13 -3.26
N HIS A 203 3.29 0.99 -3.87
CA HIS A 203 3.96 -0.30 -3.64
C HIS A 203 5.06 -0.63 -4.66
N THR A 204 5.56 0.35 -5.40
CA THR A 204 6.78 0.13 -6.20
C THR A 204 8.01 0.15 -5.30
N TYR A 205 9.00 -0.68 -5.63
CA TYR A 205 10.22 -0.84 -4.83
C TYR A 205 10.88 0.51 -4.49
N GLU A 206 10.95 1.44 -5.45
CA GLU A 206 11.56 2.76 -5.24
C GLU A 206 10.76 3.60 -4.23
N TYR A 207 9.43 3.57 -4.29
CA TYR A 207 8.57 4.26 -3.32
C TYR A 207 8.71 3.66 -1.92
N VAL A 208 8.59 2.33 -1.79
CA VAL A 208 8.70 1.67 -0.48
C VAL A 208 10.07 1.90 0.14
N LYS A 209 11.15 1.85 -0.66
CA LYS A 209 12.51 2.15 -0.19
C LYS A 209 12.68 3.61 0.23
N ASN A 210 12.15 4.55 -0.55
CA ASN A 210 12.15 5.98 -0.21
C ASN A 210 11.39 6.24 1.10
N ASP A 211 10.16 5.75 1.20
CA ASP A 211 9.27 5.98 2.34
C ASP A 211 9.82 5.32 3.61
N THR A 212 10.45 4.16 3.47
CA THR A 212 11.21 3.51 4.57
C THR A 212 12.36 4.38 5.05
N ALA A 213 13.18 4.92 4.13
CA ALA A 213 14.31 5.77 4.50
C ALA A 213 13.87 7.10 5.14
N ILE A 214 12.71 7.62 4.73
CA ILE A 214 12.09 8.80 5.35
C ILE A 214 11.58 8.43 6.74
N ALA A 215 10.82 7.34 6.88
CA ALA A 215 10.25 6.89 8.14
C ALA A 215 11.31 6.76 9.24
N LEU A 216 12.47 6.18 8.92
CA LEU A 216 13.60 6.08 9.85
C LEU A 216 14.11 7.44 10.34
N LYS A 217 14.07 8.49 9.50
CA LYS A 217 14.46 9.86 9.88
C LYS A 217 13.37 10.59 10.69
N LEU A 218 12.11 10.18 10.52
CA LEU A 218 10.98 10.75 11.26
C LEU A 218 10.91 10.27 12.71
N LEU A 219 11.39 9.04 12.98
CA LEU A 219 11.34 8.43 14.30
C LEU A 219 12.06 9.27 15.36
N ARG A 220 11.35 9.56 16.46
CA ARG A 220 11.88 10.33 17.59
C ARG A 220 13.03 9.59 18.25
N ASN A 221 14.21 10.18 18.21
CA ASN A 221 15.48 9.65 18.69
C ASN A 221 15.80 8.27 18.10
N GLY A 222 15.34 7.99 16.87
CA GLY A 222 15.50 6.68 16.22
C GLY A 222 14.69 5.54 16.85
N LYS A 223 13.67 5.87 17.65
CA LYS A 223 12.82 4.92 18.38
C LYS A 223 11.36 5.05 17.95
N GLY A 224 10.62 3.96 18.09
CA GLY A 224 9.20 3.91 17.78
C GLY A 224 8.83 2.66 16.98
N VAL A 225 7.68 2.73 16.32
CA VAL A 225 7.13 1.63 15.51
C VAL A 225 7.04 2.06 14.06
N ILE A 226 7.47 1.19 13.14
CA ILE A 226 7.20 1.33 11.72
C ILE A 226 6.42 0.09 11.28
N LEU A 227 5.28 0.32 10.64
CA LEU A 227 4.47 -0.70 10.01
C LEU A 227 4.45 -0.48 8.50
N TRP A 228 4.56 -1.56 7.72
CA TRP A 228 4.37 -1.57 6.27
C TRP A 228 3.17 -2.44 5.92
N HIS A 229 2.42 -2.05 4.90
CA HIS A 229 1.41 -2.91 4.27
C HIS A 229 1.95 -3.55 2.98
N ASP A 230 1.09 -4.28 2.26
CA ASP A 230 1.40 -4.95 0.98
C ASP A 230 2.61 -5.91 1.02
N TYR A 231 2.86 -6.57 2.16
CA TYR A 231 3.83 -7.66 2.21
C TYR A 231 3.21 -8.99 1.74
N ASP A 232 3.02 -9.10 0.42
CA ASP A 232 2.45 -10.29 -0.21
C ASP A 232 3.00 -10.53 -1.63
N PRO A 233 2.80 -11.74 -2.21
CA PRO A 233 3.36 -12.09 -3.52
C PRO A 233 2.86 -11.26 -4.72
N LEU A 234 1.82 -10.44 -4.57
CA LEU A 234 1.33 -9.54 -5.62
C LEU A 234 2.09 -8.20 -5.64
N HIS A 235 2.78 -7.86 -4.55
CA HIS A 235 3.48 -6.59 -4.35
C HIS A 235 4.99 -6.81 -4.19
N GLU A 236 5.63 -7.31 -5.25
CA GLU A 236 7.09 -7.61 -5.28
C GLU A 236 7.96 -6.43 -4.82
N GLY A 237 7.55 -5.20 -5.14
CA GLY A 237 8.28 -3.99 -4.76
C GLY A 237 8.38 -3.84 -3.24
N SER A 238 7.25 -3.98 -2.55
CA SER A 238 7.16 -3.96 -1.09
C SER A 238 7.98 -5.09 -0.46
N VAL A 239 7.77 -6.33 -0.91
CA VAL A 239 8.50 -7.50 -0.38
C VAL A 239 10.01 -7.30 -0.49
N ARG A 240 10.50 -6.92 -1.67
CA ARG A 240 11.93 -6.74 -1.91
C ARG A 240 12.52 -5.62 -1.06
N ALA A 241 11.85 -4.47 -0.97
CA ALA A 241 12.35 -3.32 -0.20
C ALA A 241 12.45 -3.64 1.30
N ILE A 242 11.45 -4.31 1.87
CA ILE A 242 11.41 -4.64 3.30
C ILE A 242 12.42 -5.75 3.63
N GLU A 243 12.56 -6.78 2.78
CA GLU A 243 13.56 -7.84 3.00
C GLU A 243 14.99 -7.33 2.85
N GLU A 244 15.26 -6.42 1.91
CA GLU A 244 16.56 -5.75 1.80
C GLU A 244 16.88 -4.90 3.03
N LEU A 245 15.88 -4.23 3.63
CA LEU A 245 16.05 -3.50 4.89
C LEU A 245 16.50 -4.45 6.02
N GLN A 246 15.82 -5.58 6.19
CA GLN A 246 16.19 -6.58 7.21
C GLN A 246 17.59 -7.15 6.94
N ALA A 247 17.94 -7.41 5.68
CA ALA A 247 19.28 -7.90 5.32
C ALA A 247 20.38 -6.87 5.60
N ALA A 248 20.10 -5.58 5.39
CA ALA A 248 21.02 -4.48 5.69
C ALA A 248 21.16 -4.21 7.19
N HIS A 249 20.15 -4.56 7.99
CA HIS A 249 20.13 -4.40 9.44
C HIS A 249 19.81 -5.71 10.17
N PRO A 250 20.74 -6.69 10.22
CA PRO A 250 20.46 -8.02 10.81
C PRO A 250 20.07 -7.98 12.29
N SER A 251 20.41 -6.91 13.02
CA SER A 251 20.04 -6.71 14.42
C SER A 251 18.61 -6.19 14.61
N TRP A 252 17.94 -5.74 13.55
CA TRP A 252 16.56 -5.30 13.62
C TRP A 252 15.61 -6.49 13.57
N ASP A 253 14.52 -6.38 14.31
CA ASP A 253 13.54 -7.45 14.47
C ASP A 253 12.33 -7.20 13.57
N VAL A 254 12.53 -7.22 12.25
CA VAL A 254 11.43 -7.06 11.30
C VAL A 254 10.62 -8.36 11.26
N ARG A 255 9.31 -8.25 11.45
CA ARG A 255 8.41 -9.40 11.60
C ARG A 255 7.15 -9.25 10.76
N HIS A 256 6.74 -10.33 10.10
CA HIS A 256 5.46 -10.42 9.39
C HIS A 256 4.35 -10.77 10.38
N VAL A 257 3.31 -9.94 10.48
CA VAL A 257 2.18 -10.20 11.39
C VAL A 257 1.29 -11.28 10.80
N GLU A 258 1.12 -12.37 11.55
CA GLU A 258 0.39 -13.55 11.12
C GLU A 258 -1.03 -13.24 10.63
N GLY A 259 -1.37 -13.77 9.45
CA GLY A 259 -2.70 -13.63 8.84
C GLY A 259 -2.99 -12.27 8.21
N THR A 260 -1.98 -11.42 8.04
CA THR A 260 -2.09 -10.08 7.45
C THR A 260 -1.07 -9.86 6.34
N ASN A 261 -1.14 -8.76 5.59
CA ASN A 261 -0.03 -8.27 4.76
C ASN A 261 0.78 -7.17 5.48
N VAL A 262 0.69 -7.11 6.82
CA VAL A 262 1.37 -6.11 7.64
C VAL A 262 2.70 -6.64 8.15
N VAL A 263 3.76 -5.86 7.98
CA VAL A 263 5.06 -6.08 8.59
C VAL A 263 5.30 -5.04 9.66
N CYS A 264 5.89 -5.42 10.79
CA CYS A 264 6.24 -4.52 11.88
C CYS A 264 7.74 -4.51 12.18
N LEU A 265 8.25 -3.33 12.54
CA LEU A 265 9.55 -3.10 13.16
C LEU A 265 9.35 -2.23 14.40
N VAL A 266 9.89 -2.66 15.54
CA VAL A 266 9.87 -1.92 16.79
C VAL A 266 11.31 -1.58 17.21
N LEU A 267 11.62 -0.29 17.27
CA LEU A 267 12.93 0.23 17.68
C LEU A 267 12.82 0.85 19.09
N LYS A 268 13.63 0.34 20.02
CA LYS A 268 13.57 0.66 21.46
C LYS A 268 14.63 1.62 21.95
#